data_AF-A0A7W1WNT7-F1
#
_entry.id   AF-A0A7W1WNT7-F1
#
_cell.length_a   1.000
_cell.length_b   1.000
_cell.length_c   1.000
_cell.angle_alpha   90.00
_cell.angle_beta   90.00
_cell.angle_gamma   90.00
#
_symmetry.space_group_name_H-M   'P 1'
#
loop_
_entity.id
_entity.type
_entity.pdbx_description
1 polymer ?
#
loop_
_entity_poly.entity_id
_entity_poly.type
_entity_poly.pdbx_seq_one_letter_code
_entity_poly.pdbx_strand_id
1 'polypeptide(L)'
;MKIRPKYRKKYGLIPYALNQLEQAVMPNAANHRESYRCPECKRPVMLRTSKLKRKFFAHRVKRYCKLERSSSVLAKHVLRLTFEQWLKGKGDPIEVSHFCQSRQSIPREEIAYVKINSSMSSPLAAADLVLFDNFDVPFRAFSFDHRNRSVSPIAVMELSSEEVLSNPYLLSPLYPNSQTPPFKSDSGPEQLSLSLFSSD
;
A
#
# COMPACT_ATOMS: atom_id res chain seq x y z
N MET A 1 -0.45 -2.89 17.04
CA MET A 1 -1.76 -2.48 17.60
C MET A 1 -2.84 -3.52 17.26
N LYS A 2 -3.85 -3.72 18.11
CA LYS A 2 -4.97 -4.66 17.85
C LYS A 2 -5.99 -4.04 16.88
N ILE A 3 -6.53 -4.84 15.96
CA ILE A 3 -7.55 -4.36 15.00
C ILE A 3 -8.87 -4.06 15.73
N ARG A 4 -9.36 -2.81 15.62
CA ARG A 4 -10.66 -2.40 16.17
C ARG A 4 -11.84 -3.11 15.46
N PRO A 5 -12.95 -3.42 16.16
CA PRO A 5 -14.10 -4.12 15.57
C PRO A 5 -14.69 -3.45 14.32
N LYS A 6 -14.72 -2.10 14.28
CA LYS A 6 -15.24 -1.34 13.14
C LYS A 6 -14.51 -1.64 11.83
N TYR A 7 -13.18 -1.81 11.88
CA TYR A 7 -12.40 -2.12 10.68
C TYR A 7 -12.55 -3.59 10.26
N ARG A 8 -12.68 -4.51 11.22
CA ARG A 8 -13.01 -5.91 10.91
C ARG A 8 -14.35 -6.02 10.20
N LYS A 9 -15.33 -5.21 10.58
CA LYS A 9 -16.63 -5.15 9.91
C LYS A 9 -16.54 -4.56 8.50
N LYS A 10 -15.68 -3.55 8.30
CA LYS A 10 -15.49 -2.85 7.02
C LYS A 10 -14.70 -3.69 6.01
N TYR A 11 -13.54 -4.21 6.40
CA TYR A 11 -12.60 -4.88 5.48
C TYR A 11 -12.56 -6.40 5.62
N GLY A 12 -13.23 -6.97 6.63
CA GLY A 12 -13.02 -8.35 7.03
C GLY A 12 -11.70 -8.56 7.78
N LEU A 13 -11.42 -9.81 8.13
CA LEU A 13 -10.12 -10.19 8.72
C LEU A 13 -9.04 -10.38 7.65
N ILE A 14 -9.45 -10.71 6.43
CA ILE A 14 -8.59 -10.92 5.27
C ILE A 14 -9.28 -10.21 4.09
N PRO A 15 -8.79 -9.02 3.68
CA PRO A 15 -9.50 -8.17 2.72
C PRO A 15 -9.53 -8.74 1.30
N TYR A 16 -8.52 -9.54 0.94
CA TYR A 16 -8.44 -10.29 -0.31
C TYR A 16 -7.63 -11.57 -0.09
N ALA A 17 -7.76 -12.52 -1.00
CA ALA A 17 -6.92 -13.71 -1.03
C ALA A 17 -6.19 -13.82 -2.37
N LEU A 18 -5.18 -14.69 -2.41
CA LEU A 18 -4.40 -14.97 -3.61
C LEU A 18 -4.93 -16.25 -4.25
N ASN A 19 -5.20 -16.21 -5.55
CA ASN A 19 -5.51 -17.42 -6.32
C ASN A 19 -4.23 -18.23 -6.63
N GLN A 20 -4.35 -19.23 -7.51
CA GLN A 20 -3.21 -20.05 -7.94
C GLN A 20 -2.19 -19.25 -8.74
N LEU A 21 -2.61 -18.19 -9.43
CA LEU A 21 -1.78 -17.26 -10.21
C LEU A 21 -1.18 -16.12 -9.36
N GLU A 22 -1.25 -16.20 -8.03
CA GLU A 22 -0.83 -15.12 -7.10
C GLU A 22 -1.55 -13.77 -7.32
N GLN A 23 -2.69 -13.78 -8.00
CA GLN A 23 -3.50 -12.59 -8.22
C GLN A 23 -4.41 -12.33 -7.02
N ALA A 24 -4.58 -11.05 -6.67
CA ALA A 24 -5.49 -10.63 -5.62
C ALA A 24 -6.96 -10.80 -6.07
N VAL A 25 -7.72 -11.61 -5.33
CA VAL A 25 -9.15 -11.85 -5.54
C VAL A 25 -9.93 -11.34 -4.35
N MET A 26 -10.93 -10.50 -4.61
CA MET A 26 -11.84 -9.98 -3.59
C MET A 26 -12.88 -11.04 -3.21
N PRO A 27 -13.40 -11.05 -1.95
CA PRO A 27 -14.39 -12.04 -1.53
C PRO A 27 -15.64 -12.12 -2.41
N ASN A 28 -16.08 -10.99 -2.98
CA ASN A 28 -17.26 -10.95 -3.84
C ASN A 28 -17.02 -11.55 -5.23
N ALA A 29 -15.79 -11.47 -5.74
CA ALA A 29 -15.38 -12.02 -7.03
C ALA A 29 -14.92 -13.49 -6.94
N ALA A 30 -14.77 -14.02 -5.73
CA ALA A 30 -14.25 -15.36 -5.50
C ALA A 30 -15.25 -16.46 -5.90
N ASN A 31 -14.76 -17.43 -6.68
CA ASN A 31 -15.41 -18.69 -7.01
C ASN A 31 -15.18 -19.73 -5.90
N HIS A 32 -16.24 -20.44 -5.47
CA HIS A 32 -16.17 -21.48 -4.43
C HIS A 32 -15.38 -22.73 -4.83
N ARG A 33 -15.18 -22.96 -6.13
CA ARG A 33 -14.44 -24.12 -6.65
C ARG A 33 -12.92 -23.91 -6.64
N GLU A 34 -12.46 -22.68 -6.45
CA GLU A 34 -11.05 -22.34 -6.46
C GLU A 34 -10.43 -22.39 -5.06
N SER A 35 -9.14 -22.70 -5.01
CA SER A 35 -8.32 -22.66 -3.80
C SER A 35 -7.68 -21.28 -3.64
N TYR A 36 -7.80 -20.69 -2.44
CA TYR A 36 -7.22 -19.39 -2.14
C TYR A 36 -6.20 -19.45 -1.01
N ARG A 37 -5.23 -18.52 -1.03
CA ARG A 37 -4.19 -18.38 0.00
C ARG A 37 -4.21 -16.99 0.63
N CYS A 38 -3.89 -16.91 1.92
CA CYS A 38 -3.75 -15.67 2.65
C CYS A 38 -2.57 -14.85 2.09
N PRO A 39 -2.71 -13.54 1.83
CA PRO A 39 -1.65 -12.74 1.24
C PRO A 39 -0.46 -12.51 2.18
N GLU A 40 -0.68 -12.60 3.50
CA GLU A 40 0.37 -12.40 4.50
C GLU A 40 1.11 -13.71 4.85
N CYS A 41 0.38 -14.80 5.16
CA CYS A 41 1.02 -16.04 5.63
C CYS A 41 1.05 -17.17 4.58
N LYS A 42 0.52 -16.93 3.37
CA LYS A 42 0.44 -17.88 2.25
C LYS A 42 -0.31 -19.19 2.52
N ARG A 43 -0.91 -19.35 3.70
CA ARG A 43 -1.70 -20.54 4.07
C ARG A 43 -3.08 -20.53 3.41
N PRO A 44 -3.70 -21.71 3.21
CA PRO A 44 -5.05 -21.79 2.65
C PRO A 44 -6.09 -21.03 3.45
N VAL A 45 -6.95 -20.30 2.74
CA VAL A 45 -8.13 -19.63 3.29
C VAL A 45 -9.38 -20.13 2.58
N MET A 46 -10.51 -20.09 3.27
CA MET A 46 -11.80 -20.48 2.71
C MET A 46 -12.70 -19.26 2.58
N LEU A 47 -13.47 -19.25 1.50
CA LEU A 47 -14.55 -18.29 1.30
C LEU A 47 -15.73 -18.68 2.19
N ARG A 48 -16.18 -17.75 3.04
CA ARG A 48 -17.34 -17.93 3.92
C ARG A 48 -18.36 -16.85 3.65
N THR A 49 -19.60 -17.13 4.03
CA THR A 49 -20.70 -16.18 3.99
C THR A 49 -21.17 -15.92 5.41
N SER A 50 -21.26 -14.65 5.79
CA SER A 50 -21.77 -14.23 7.11
C SER A 50 -23.29 -14.35 7.17
N LYS A 51 -23.86 -14.23 8.38
CA LYS A 51 -25.32 -14.16 8.58
C LYS A 51 -25.98 -13.04 7.76
N LEU A 52 -25.25 -11.95 7.50
CA LEU A 52 -25.70 -10.82 6.68
C LEU A 52 -25.41 -11.02 5.18
N LYS A 53 -25.24 -12.26 4.72
CA LYS A 53 -24.92 -12.63 3.32
C LYS A 53 -23.65 -12.01 2.73
N ARG A 54 -22.79 -11.37 3.54
CA ARG A 54 -21.50 -10.84 3.09
C ARG A 54 -20.48 -11.95 2.98
N LYS A 55 -19.82 -12.05 1.83
CA LYS A 55 -18.70 -12.97 1.59
C LYS A 55 -17.42 -12.43 2.23
N PHE A 56 -16.61 -13.32 2.80
CA PHE A 56 -15.30 -12.97 3.38
C PHE A 56 -14.35 -14.17 3.37
N PHE A 57 -13.05 -13.92 3.37
CA PHE A 57 -12.04 -14.96 3.54
C PHE A 57 -11.72 -15.16 5.02
N ALA A 58 -11.48 -16.42 5.40
CA ALA A 58 -11.04 -16.79 6.73
C ALA A 58 -10.11 -18.02 6.69
N HIS A 59 -9.19 -18.13 7.64
CA HIS A 59 -8.45 -19.38 7.83
C HIS A 59 -9.39 -20.50 8.31
N ARG A 60 -9.17 -21.73 7.83
CA ARG A 60 -9.98 -22.90 8.24
C ARG A 60 -9.87 -23.17 9.74
N VAL A 61 -8.65 -23.10 10.26
CA VAL A 61 -8.32 -23.27 11.68
C VAL A 61 -7.91 -21.91 12.23
N LYS A 62 -8.35 -21.56 13.45
CA LYS A 62 -7.85 -20.38 14.16
C LYS A 62 -6.33 -20.52 14.31
N ARG A 63 -5.59 -19.73 13.53
CA ARG A 63 -4.13 -19.74 13.52
C ARG A 63 -3.61 -18.34 13.86
N TYR A 64 -2.34 -18.27 14.25
CA TYR A 64 -1.64 -17.00 14.47
C TYR A 64 -1.25 -16.40 13.12
N CYS A 65 -2.20 -15.76 12.43
CA CYS A 65 -1.92 -14.92 11.27
C CYS A 65 -1.80 -13.45 11.72
N LYS A 66 -0.71 -12.76 11.33
CA LYS A 66 -0.51 -11.35 11.69
C LYS A 66 -1.60 -10.46 11.11
N LEU A 67 -2.09 -10.75 9.90
CA LEU A 67 -3.16 -10.02 9.23
C LEU A 67 -4.46 -9.97 10.04
N GLU A 68 -4.80 -11.03 10.78
CA GLU A 68 -6.03 -11.06 11.59
C GLU A 68 -5.92 -10.30 12.92
N ARG A 69 -4.70 -9.90 13.32
CA ARG A 69 -4.42 -9.39 14.66
C ARG A 69 -3.78 -8.01 14.67
N SER A 70 -2.96 -7.68 13.67
CA SER A 70 -2.24 -6.42 13.59
C SER A 70 -2.95 -5.44 12.68
N SER A 71 -3.27 -4.26 13.22
CA SER A 71 -3.80 -3.15 12.43
C SER A 71 -2.82 -2.68 11.36
N SER A 72 -1.51 -2.70 11.61
CA SER A 72 -0.50 -2.29 10.63
C SER A 72 -0.48 -3.22 9.42
N VAL A 73 -0.53 -4.52 9.66
CA VAL A 73 -0.59 -5.52 8.59
C VAL A 73 -1.90 -5.40 7.81
N LEU A 74 -3.03 -5.21 8.49
CA LEU A 74 -4.29 -4.97 7.79
C LEU A 74 -4.24 -3.68 6.95
N ALA A 75 -3.73 -2.58 7.51
CA ALA A 75 -3.61 -1.29 6.82
C ALA A 75 -2.73 -1.40 5.57
N LYS A 76 -1.58 -2.08 5.66
CA LYS A 76 -0.70 -2.40 4.53
C LYS A 76 -1.45 -3.09 3.39
N HIS A 77 -2.23 -4.13 3.71
CA HIS A 77 -2.99 -4.87 2.70
C HIS A 77 -4.18 -4.08 2.13
N VAL A 78 -4.86 -3.28 2.96
CA VAL A 78 -5.93 -2.38 2.50
C VAL A 78 -5.36 -1.34 1.55
N LEU A 79 -4.25 -0.71 1.92
CA LEU A 79 -3.61 0.32 1.10
C LEU A 79 -3.14 -0.23 -0.25
N ARG A 80 -2.53 -1.42 -0.26
CA ARG A 80 -2.19 -2.12 -1.51
C ARG A 80 -3.41 -2.27 -2.43
N LEU A 81 -4.53 -2.78 -1.91
CA LEU A 81 -5.74 -2.93 -2.71
C LEU A 81 -6.28 -1.60 -3.24
N THR A 82 -6.24 -0.56 -2.40
CA THR A 82 -6.68 0.78 -2.78
C THR A 82 -5.84 1.28 -3.96
N PHE A 83 -4.52 1.19 -3.89
CA PHE A 83 -3.65 1.54 -5.01
C PHE A 83 -3.91 0.68 -6.25
N GLU A 84 -4.01 -0.65 -6.12
CA GLU A 84 -4.29 -1.52 -7.27
C GLU A 84 -5.63 -1.21 -7.94
N GLN A 85 -6.64 -0.76 -7.19
CA GLN A 85 -7.92 -0.33 -7.75
C GLN A 85 -7.82 1.04 -8.42
N TRP A 86 -7.16 1.98 -7.76
CA TRP A 86 -6.94 3.34 -8.25
C TRP A 86 -6.13 3.36 -9.56
N LEU A 87 -5.08 2.54 -9.66
CA LEU A 87 -4.30 2.33 -10.89
C LEU A 87 -5.14 1.77 -12.04
N LYS A 88 -6.21 1.02 -11.74
CA LYS A 88 -7.18 0.51 -12.73
C LYS A 88 -8.30 1.51 -13.04
N GLY A 89 -8.17 2.76 -12.59
CA GLY A 89 -9.18 3.81 -12.78
C GLY A 89 -10.42 3.65 -11.90
N LYS A 90 -10.32 2.95 -10.76
CA LYS A 90 -11.44 2.74 -9.83
C LYS A 90 -11.19 3.43 -8.50
N GLY A 91 -12.21 4.08 -7.95
CA GLY A 91 -12.12 4.77 -6.66
C GLY A 91 -11.64 6.22 -6.80
N ASP A 92 -11.53 6.89 -5.66
CA ASP A 92 -11.13 8.29 -5.58
C ASP A 92 -9.61 8.45 -5.79
N PRO A 93 -9.13 9.64 -6.17
CA PRO A 93 -7.70 9.94 -6.16
C PRO A 93 -7.10 9.71 -4.77
N ILE A 94 -5.90 9.12 -4.74
CA ILE A 94 -5.15 8.99 -3.50
C ILE A 94 -4.37 10.28 -3.29
N GLU A 95 -4.61 10.92 -2.16
CA GLU A 95 -4.05 12.22 -1.80
C GLU A 95 -3.13 12.11 -0.59
N VAL A 96 -2.05 12.88 -0.64
CA VAL A 96 -1.09 13.01 0.44
C VAL A 96 -1.16 14.43 1.00
N SER A 97 -1.26 14.54 2.32
CA SER A 97 -1.12 15.81 3.02
C SER A 97 0.31 15.98 3.52
N HIS A 98 0.89 17.15 3.32
CA HIS A 98 2.10 17.58 4.02
C HIS A 98 1.73 18.59 5.12
N PHE A 99 2.63 18.83 6.07
CA PHE A 99 2.37 19.77 7.16
C PHE A 99 2.13 21.18 6.63
N CYS A 100 0.99 21.78 6.97
CA CYS A 100 0.59 23.12 6.54
C CYS A 100 0.58 23.32 5.01
N GLN A 101 0.45 22.25 4.22
CA GLN A 101 0.32 22.31 2.76
C GLN A 101 -1.03 21.75 2.34
N SER A 102 -1.48 22.15 1.15
CA SER A 102 -2.64 21.53 0.51
C SER A 102 -2.37 20.05 0.24
N ARG A 103 -3.45 19.26 0.20
CA ARG A 103 -3.37 17.87 -0.24
C ARG A 103 -2.96 17.83 -1.70
N GLN A 104 -2.04 16.94 -2.02
CA GLN A 104 -1.56 16.69 -3.38
C GLN A 104 -1.97 15.28 -3.79
N SER A 105 -2.54 15.16 -4.99
CA SER A 105 -2.80 13.83 -5.55
C SER A 105 -1.50 13.18 -5.98
N ILE A 106 -1.40 11.88 -5.75
CA ILE A 106 -0.29 11.09 -6.26
C ILE A 106 -0.44 11.00 -7.80
N PRO A 107 0.60 11.27 -8.62
CA PRO A 107 0.50 11.19 -10.07
C PRO A 107 0.33 9.73 -10.50
N ARG A 108 -0.83 9.38 -11.04
CA ARG A 108 -1.19 7.99 -11.34
C ARG A 108 -0.38 7.43 -12.49
N GLU A 109 -0.17 8.26 -13.49
CA GLU A 109 0.56 8.01 -14.74
C GLU A 109 2.04 7.67 -14.52
N GLU A 110 2.62 8.14 -13.41
CA GLU A 110 4.00 7.81 -13.03
C GLU A 110 4.13 6.46 -12.32
N ILE A 111 3.02 5.83 -11.93
CA ILE A 111 3.03 4.58 -11.14
C ILE A 111 2.61 3.42 -12.02
N ALA A 112 3.51 2.46 -12.19
CA ALA A 112 3.22 1.22 -12.90
C ALA A 112 2.55 0.19 -11.99
N TYR A 113 3.11 -0.04 -10.80
CA TYR A 113 2.64 -1.11 -9.93
C TYR A 113 3.00 -0.90 -8.45
N VAL A 114 2.41 -1.75 -7.59
CA VAL A 114 2.60 -1.71 -6.13
C VAL A 114 3.10 -3.04 -5.60
N LYS A 115 4.11 -2.98 -4.74
CA LYS A 115 4.69 -4.15 -4.06
C LYS A 115 4.61 -3.99 -2.55
N ILE A 116 4.35 -5.09 -1.85
CA ILE A 116 4.38 -5.15 -0.38
C ILE A 116 5.60 -5.94 0.10
N ASN A 117 6.08 -5.63 1.31
CA ASN A 117 7.25 -6.28 1.92
C ASN A 117 8.46 -6.28 0.97
N SER A 118 8.68 -5.19 0.25
CA SER A 118 9.80 -5.13 -0.69
C SER A 118 11.09 -4.97 0.12
N SER A 119 11.96 -5.99 0.07
CA SER A 119 13.35 -5.82 0.48
C SER A 119 13.99 -4.91 -0.54
N MET A 120 14.45 -3.75 -0.09
CA MET A 120 15.35 -2.94 -0.89
C MET A 120 16.73 -3.61 -0.90
N SER A 121 17.56 -3.24 -1.89
CA SER A 121 18.95 -3.72 -2.02
C SER A 121 19.78 -3.48 -0.76
N SER A 122 19.38 -2.53 0.10
CA SER A 122 19.87 -2.41 1.47
C SER A 122 18.99 -3.23 2.42
N PRO A 123 19.54 -4.24 3.14
CA PRO A 123 18.79 -5.06 4.11
C PRO A 123 18.25 -4.25 5.30
N LEU A 124 18.65 -2.99 5.44
CA LEU A 124 18.26 -2.11 6.54
C LEU A 124 17.08 -1.19 6.19
N ALA A 125 16.63 -1.14 4.93
CA ALA A 125 15.51 -0.30 4.47
C ALA A 125 14.34 -1.17 3.99
N ALA A 126 13.65 -1.83 4.93
CA ALA A 126 12.43 -2.55 4.62
C ALA A 126 11.22 -1.59 4.69
N ALA A 127 10.53 -1.41 3.57
CA ALA A 127 9.25 -0.72 3.52
C ALA A 127 8.09 -1.73 3.49
N ASP A 128 6.97 -1.39 4.14
CA ASP A 128 5.77 -2.22 4.14
C ASP A 128 5.11 -2.25 2.75
N LEU A 129 5.14 -1.12 2.04
CA LEU A 129 4.57 -0.93 0.72
C LEU A 129 5.42 0.05 -0.09
N VAL A 130 5.67 -0.27 -1.37
CA VAL A 130 6.43 0.58 -2.29
C VAL A 130 5.68 0.67 -3.62
N LEU A 131 5.58 1.90 -4.14
CA LEU A 131 5.10 2.22 -5.49
C LEU A 131 6.31 2.23 -6.42
N PHE A 132 6.17 1.64 -7.60
CA PHE A 132 7.20 1.60 -8.63
C PHE A 132 6.69 2.27 -9.90
N ASP A 133 7.58 2.96 -10.60
CA ASP A 133 7.30 3.55 -11.90
C ASP A 133 7.42 2.52 -13.05
N ASN A 134 7.27 2.99 -14.29
CA ASN A 134 7.38 2.15 -15.49
C ASN A 134 8.80 1.62 -15.75
N PHE A 135 9.81 2.11 -15.04
CA PHE A 135 11.22 1.72 -15.16
C PHE A 135 11.70 0.86 -13.99
N ASP A 136 10.77 0.35 -13.18
CA ASP A 136 11.08 -0.41 -11.96
C ASP A 136 11.86 0.39 -10.91
N VAL A 137 11.79 1.72 -10.98
CA VAL A 137 12.39 2.61 -9.99
C VAL A 137 11.37 2.87 -8.89
N PRO A 138 11.76 2.70 -7.61
CA PRO A 138 10.88 3.03 -6.50
C PRO A 138 10.49 4.51 -6.49
N PHE A 139 9.20 4.76 -6.63
CA PHE A 139 8.61 6.09 -6.63
C PHE A 139 8.35 6.61 -5.22
N ARG A 140 7.69 5.79 -4.38
CA ARG A 140 7.34 6.16 -3.00
C ARG A 140 7.25 4.93 -2.11
N ALA A 141 7.75 5.05 -0.87
CA ALA A 141 7.68 4.00 0.13
C ALA A 141 6.79 4.41 1.31
N PHE A 142 6.09 3.45 1.89
CA PHE A 142 5.24 3.62 3.06
C PHE A 142 5.58 2.60 4.15
N SER A 143 5.52 3.02 5.41
CA SER A 143 5.72 2.17 6.59
C SER A 143 4.64 2.41 7.63
N PHE A 144 4.26 1.35 8.36
CA PHE A 144 3.29 1.41 9.45
C PHE A 144 3.90 1.12 10.83
N ASP A 145 5.21 0.82 10.89
CA ASP A 145 5.95 0.55 12.13
C ASP A 145 7.24 1.38 12.18
N HIS A 146 7.45 2.08 13.29
CA HIS A 146 8.57 3.00 13.52
C HIS A 146 9.89 2.25 13.83
N ARG A 147 9.83 0.94 14.07
CA ARG A 147 10.89 0.26 14.84
C ARG A 147 12.23 0.06 14.14
N ASN A 148 12.35 0.26 12.83
CA ASN A 148 13.63 0.11 12.13
C ASN A 148 13.84 1.24 11.12
N ARG A 149 14.47 2.33 11.58
CA ARG A 149 14.98 3.38 10.71
C ARG A 149 16.43 3.08 10.35
N SER A 150 16.66 2.72 9.11
CA SER A 150 17.90 3.07 8.42
C SER A 150 17.59 4.13 7.39
N VAL A 151 18.58 4.96 7.07
CA VAL A 151 18.49 6.01 6.07
C VAL A 151 18.27 5.34 4.71
N SER A 152 17.01 5.20 4.32
CA SER A 152 16.65 4.71 2.98
C SER A 152 16.92 5.82 1.97
N PRO A 153 17.47 5.52 0.78
CA PRO A 153 17.59 6.50 -0.30
C PRO A 153 16.24 7.01 -0.79
N ILE A 154 15.15 6.31 -0.49
CA ILE A 154 13.78 6.75 -0.81
C ILE A 154 13.18 7.39 0.42
N ALA A 155 12.50 8.51 0.20
CA ALA A 155 11.67 9.13 1.23
C ALA A 155 10.52 8.19 1.66
N VAL A 156 10.68 7.54 2.81
CA VAL A 156 9.67 6.66 3.41
C VAL A 156 8.67 7.51 4.18
N MET A 157 7.39 7.38 3.82
CA MET A 157 6.28 7.99 4.55
C MET A 157 5.77 7.04 5.63
N GLU A 158 5.92 7.41 6.89
CA GLU A 158 5.34 6.67 8.00
C GLU A 158 3.84 7.03 8.15
N LEU A 159 2.98 6.03 8.15
CA LEU A 159 1.52 6.18 8.16
C LEU A 159 0.88 5.60 9.42
N SER A 160 -0.17 6.27 9.89
CA SER A 160 -1.04 5.73 10.93
C SER A 160 -1.89 4.59 10.37
N SER A 161 -1.83 3.40 10.98
CA SER A 161 -2.72 2.30 10.61
C SER A 161 -4.20 2.67 10.79
N GLU A 162 -4.52 3.48 11.80
CA GLU A 162 -5.89 3.88 12.12
C GLU A 162 -6.46 4.86 11.08
N GLU A 163 -5.62 5.76 10.57
CA GLU A 163 -5.98 6.72 9.54
C GLU A 163 -6.25 6.00 8.21
N VAL A 164 -5.30 5.18 7.76
CA VAL A 164 -5.44 4.38 6.52
C VAL A 164 -6.66 3.47 6.57
N LEU A 165 -6.93 2.83 7.71
CA LEU A 165 -8.14 2.01 7.86
C LEU A 165 -9.42 2.84 7.92
N SER A 166 -9.35 4.11 8.35
CA SER A 166 -10.51 5.00 8.32
C SER A 166 -10.80 5.46 6.90
N ASN A 167 -9.81 6.02 6.20
CA ASN A 167 -9.90 6.43 4.81
C ASN A 167 -8.55 6.16 4.09
N PRO A 168 -8.46 5.12 3.23
CA PRO A 168 -7.21 4.78 2.56
C PRO A 168 -6.87 5.69 1.37
N TYR A 169 -7.75 6.63 1.01
CA TYR A 169 -7.52 7.63 -0.05
C TYR A 169 -6.87 8.91 0.48
N LEU A 170 -6.89 9.13 1.80
CA LEU A 170 -6.32 10.32 2.43
C LEU A 170 -5.16 9.91 3.32
N LEU A 171 -3.95 10.16 2.87
CA LEU A 171 -2.72 9.77 3.55
C LEU A 171 -2.08 10.99 4.20
N SER A 172 -1.74 10.89 5.47
CA SER A 172 -0.98 11.92 6.18
C SER A 172 0.22 11.27 6.89
N PRO A 173 1.41 11.88 6.83
CA PRO A 173 2.57 11.37 7.52
C PRO A 173 2.36 11.49 9.04
N LEU A 174 2.78 10.47 9.79
CA LEU A 174 2.80 10.50 11.25
C LEU A 174 3.70 11.63 11.79
N TYR A 175 4.77 11.93 11.05
CA TYR A 175 5.74 12.95 11.42
C TYR A 175 5.75 14.07 10.37
N PRO A 176 5.12 15.22 10.67
CA PRO A 176 4.99 16.33 9.72
C PRO A 176 6.33 16.88 9.24
N ASN A 177 7.37 16.79 10.08
CA ASN A 177 8.72 17.30 9.81
C ASN A 177 9.59 16.32 9.01
N SER A 178 9.07 15.14 8.66
CA SER A 178 9.79 14.25 7.75
C SER A 178 9.86 14.93 6.38
N GLN A 179 11.06 15.35 5.99
CA GLN A 179 11.34 15.94 4.67
C GLN A 179 11.13 14.87 3.61
N THR A 180 9.87 14.62 3.27
CA THR A 180 9.52 13.94 2.04
C THR A 180 9.41 15.04 1.00
N PRO A 181 10.29 15.07 -0.02
CA PRO A 181 10.13 16.04 -1.09
C PRO A 181 8.71 15.90 -1.67
N PRO A 182 8.09 17.03 -2.05
CA PRO A 182 6.83 16.99 -2.79
C PRO A 182 7.03 16.14 -4.05
N PHE A 183 5.93 15.60 -4.58
CA PHE A 183 5.98 15.03 -5.93
C PHE A 183 6.54 16.10 -6.86
N LYS A 184 7.50 15.74 -7.73
CA LYS A 184 8.01 16.68 -8.73
C LYS A 184 6.81 17.02 -9.62
N SER A 185 6.10 18.09 -9.28
CA SER A 185 5.15 18.72 -10.19
C SER A 185 5.89 18.96 -11.48
N ASP A 186 5.28 18.65 -12.63
CA ASP A 186 5.74 18.88 -14.00
C ASP A 186 6.30 20.30 -14.26
N SER A 187 7.37 20.70 -13.58
CA SER A 187 8.36 21.58 -14.18
C SER A 187 8.92 20.73 -15.30
N GLY A 188 8.43 20.99 -16.51
CA GLY A 188 8.77 20.28 -17.73
C GLY A 188 10.27 20.01 -17.83
N PRO A 189 10.67 19.07 -18.69
CA PRO A 189 12.04 18.55 -18.75
C PRO A 189 13.00 19.71 -18.54
N GLU A 190 13.77 19.69 -17.45
CA GLU A 190 14.92 20.58 -17.31
C GLU A 190 15.69 20.37 -18.60
N GLN A 191 15.49 21.29 -19.56
CA GLN A 191 16.35 21.39 -20.71
C GLN A 191 17.68 21.70 -20.07
N LEU A 192 18.47 20.64 -19.87
CA LEU A 192 19.88 20.73 -19.64
C LEU A 192 20.39 21.46 -20.89
N SER A 193 20.34 22.78 -20.83
CA SER A 193 20.99 23.65 -21.78
C SER A 193 22.46 23.35 -21.59
N LEU A 194 22.94 22.38 -22.36
CA LEU A 194 24.36 22.19 -22.64
C LEU A 194 24.78 23.50 -23.31
N SER A 195 25.15 24.49 -22.49
CA SER A 195 25.95 25.60 -22.93
C SER A 195 27.29 25.01 -23.36
N LEU A 196 27.35 24.62 -24.63
CA LEU A 196 28.57 24.33 -25.35
C LEU A 196 29.46 25.56 -25.21
N PHE A 197 30.42 25.47 -24.29
CA PHE A 197 31.58 26.37 -24.26
C PHE A 197 32.28 26.22 -25.61
N SER A 198 32.03 27.18 -26.49
CA SER A 198 32.88 27.43 -27.64
C SER A 198 34.13 28.08 -27.09
N SER A 199 35.22 27.32 -27.05
CA SER A 199 36.55 27.87 -26.81
C SER A 199 37.12 28.32 -28.16
N ASP A 200 37.63 29.55 -28.15
CA ASP A 200 38.28 30.26 -29.26
C ASP A 200 39.46 29.50 -29.91
#